data_AF-A0A6C0E8T7-F1
#
_entry.id   AF-A0A6C0E8T7-F1
#
_cell.length_a   1.000
_cell.length_b   1.000
_cell.length_c   1.000
_cell.angle_alpha   90.00
_cell.angle_beta   90.00
_cell.angle_gamma   90.00
#
_symmetry.space_group_name_H-M   'P 1'
#
loop_
_entity.id
_entity.type
_entity.pdbx_description
1 polymer ?
#
loop_
_entity_poly.entity_id
_entity_poly.type
_entity_poly.pdbx_seq_one_letter_code
_entity_poly.pdbx_strand_id
1 'polypeptide(L)'
;MDFETVFYDTLAFMNIALFAAVGYVQRWGLIAYEFIKNYDYEGLALKIAFYYGVVKQFAIETYTTHCKKGGLVDVASEQFMYFMKCVHAGILSYRIEPFEPEWISVSCIFQTELDKSTLNYSFNENYEQCPAFGEESSIQTDSRLKSFTQWFYTTQHVMKQEKILEECLITMKNNNKYIYKICTHENECFKELPNEFSKIKFLNIEYIHPENQSSITIQLDRNSYLVGNEILSPTFVKRHLEYMNSSKNFDMTYVLKIMDNNLNNFELKSHEYIVLDKMEYKVVNKNKLDDWVELSSQDGTEEPDETEKETTAEVRADMIEPFSEVIENTEPVIVENRTDEETVEETVEKTIEETVQEIVEKTVEETEQETEM
;
A
#
# COMPACT_ATOMS: atom_id res chain seq x y z
N MET A 1 -33.82 -61.08 -54.17
CA MET A 1 -33.87 -60.67 -52.75
C MET A 1 -34.42 -59.26 -52.77
N ASP A 2 -35.52 -59.02 -52.07
CA ASP A 2 -36.21 -57.73 -52.15
C ASP A 2 -35.39 -56.66 -51.42
N PHE A 3 -35.13 -55.53 -52.07
CA PHE A 3 -34.29 -54.46 -51.53
C PHE A 3 -34.85 -53.92 -50.22
N GLU A 4 -36.18 -53.91 -50.11
CA GLU A 4 -36.92 -53.47 -48.94
C GLU A 4 -36.63 -54.34 -47.71
N THR A 5 -36.57 -55.66 -47.86
CA THR A 5 -36.24 -56.58 -46.76
C THR A 5 -34.81 -56.35 -46.25
N VAL A 6 -33.84 -56.22 -47.17
CA VAL A 6 -32.44 -55.97 -46.80
C VAL A 6 -32.28 -54.63 -46.08
N PHE A 7 -33.02 -53.60 -46.52
CA PHE A 7 -33.01 -52.28 -45.89
C PHE A 7 -33.55 -52.33 -44.45
N TYR A 8 -34.71 -52.97 -44.23
CA TYR A 8 -35.29 -53.08 -42.89
C TYR A 8 -34.46 -53.95 -41.93
N ASP A 9 -33.86 -55.04 -42.43
CA ASP A 9 -32.97 -55.89 -41.62
C ASP A 9 -31.69 -55.13 -41.21
N THR A 10 -31.14 -54.33 -42.11
CA THR A 10 -29.97 -53.48 -41.81
C THR A 10 -30.33 -52.40 -40.79
N LEU A 11 -31.49 -51.77 -40.91
CA LEU A 11 -31.96 -50.76 -39.96
C LEU A 11 -32.22 -51.37 -38.57
N ALA A 12 -32.82 -52.56 -38.52
CA ALA A 12 -33.03 -53.30 -37.28
C ALA A 12 -31.70 -53.65 -36.60
N PHE A 13 -30.70 -54.11 -37.36
CA PHE A 13 -29.36 -54.39 -36.83
C PHE A 13 -28.68 -53.14 -36.28
N MET A 14 -28.76 -52.01 -36.99
CA MET A 14 -28.20 -50.73 -36.52
C MET A 14 -28.86 -50.26 -35.23
N ASN A 15 -30.18 -50.39 -35.10
CA ASN A 15 -30.91 -50.04 -33.88
C ASN A 15 -30.48 -50.93 -32.70
N ILE A 16 -30.36 -52.24 -32.90
CA ILE A 16 -29.89 -53.18 -31.86
C ILE A 16 -28.46 -52.82 -31.42
N ALA A 17 -27.57 -52.52 -32.37
CA ALA A 17 -26.20 -52.11 -32.08
C ALA A 17 -26.15 -50.79 -31.29
N LEU A 18 -26.99 -49.81 -31.64
CA LEU A 18 -27.10 -48.54 -30.92
C LEU A 18 -27.61 -48.74 -29.48
N PHE A 19 -28.66 -49.55 -29.28
CA PHE A 19 -29.16 -49.86 -27.94
C PHE A 19 -28.12 -50.61 -27.10
N ALA A 20 -27.36 -51.53 -27.69
CA ALA A 20 -26.26 -52.21 -27.02
C ALA A 20 -25.13 -51.23 -26.62
N ALA A 21 -24.78 -50.28 -27.49
CA ALA A 21 -23.80 -49.25 -27.21
C ALA A 21 -24.25 -48.31 -26.08
N VAL A 22 -25.52 -47.87 -26.08
CA VAL A 22 -26.08 -47.04 -24.99
C VAL A 22 -26.07 -47.80 -23.67
N GLY A 23 -26.48 -49.07 -23.66
CA GLY A 23 -26.44 -49.91 -22.46
C GLY A 23 -25.01 -50.11 -21.93
N TYR A 24 -24.03 -50.24 -22.83
CA TYR A 24 -22.61 -50.34 -22.47
C TYR A 24 -22.11 -49.04 -21.84
N VAL A 25 -22.39 -47.88 -22.45
CA VAL A 25 -22.01 -46.57 -21.91
C VAL A 25 -22.65 -46.32 -20.55
N GLN A 26 -23.93 -46.65 -20.36
CA GLN A 26 -24.60 -46.53 -19.06
C GLN A 26 -23.94 -47.41 -17.99
N ARG A 27 -23.61 -48.67 -18.32
CA ARG A 27 -22.92 -49.57 -17.40
C ARG A 27 -21.54 -49.05 -17.00
N TRP A 28 -20.76 -48.55 -17.96
CA TRP A 28 -19.47 -47.93 -17.67
C TRP A 28 -19.59 -46.65 -16.85
N GLY A 29 -20.61 -45.83 -17.13
CA GLY A 29 -20.92 -44.64 -16.34
C GLY A 29 -21.22 -44.98 -14.88
N LEU A 30 -21.98 -46.06 -14.62
CA LEU A 30 -22.26 -46.53 -13.26
C LEU A 30 -21.00 -47.05 -12.55
N ILE A 31 -20.16 -47.84 -13.23
CA ILE A 31 -18.89 -48.32 -12.67
C ILE A 31 -17.96 -47.15 -12.34
N ALA A 32 -17.86 -46.15 -13.23
CA ALA A 32 -17.08 -44.95 -13.00
C ALA A 32 -17.64 -44.12 -11.84
N TYR A 33 -18.97 -43.98 -11.74
CA TYR A 33 -19.62 -43.29 -10.64
C TYR A 33 -19.38 -43.97 -9.29
N GLU A 34 -19.53 -45.30 -9.22
CA GLU A 34 -19.25 -46.05 -7.99
C GLU A 34 -17.77 -45.98 -7.61
N PHE A 35 -16.87 -46.00 -8.59
CA PHE A 35 -15.44 -45.83 -8.36
C PHE A 35 -15.11 -44.45 -7.80
N ILE A 36 -15.65 -43.38 -8.40
CA ILE A 36 -15.48 -41.99 -7.94
C ILE A 36 -16.07 -41.82 -6.54
N LYS A 37 -17.30 -42.28 -6.32
CA LYS A 37 -18.01 -42.12 -5.04
C LYS A 37 -17.30 -42.83 -3.89
N ASN A 38 -16.73 -44.01 -4.14
CA ASN A 38 -16.06 -44.81 -3.12
C ASN A 38 -14.54 -44.55 -3.08
N TYR A 39 -14.04 -43.57 -3.83
CA TYR A 39 -12.64 -43.21 -3.79
C TYR A 39 -12.31 -42.50 -2.47
N ASP A 40 -11.23 -42.91 -1.83
CA ASP A 40 -10.76 -42.32 -0.57
C ASP A 40 -10.09 -40.96 -0.82
N TYR A 41 -10.92 -39.93 -1.01
CA TYR A 41 -10.46 -38.56 -1.20
C TYR A 41 -9.72 -38.01 0.03
N GLU A 42 -10.08 -38.46 1.24
CA GLU A 42 -9.38 -38.07 2.47
C GLU A 42 -7.95 -38.62 2.46
N GLY A 43 -7.78 -39.90 2.15
CA GLY A 43 -6.48 -40.54 2.00
C GLY A 43 -5.64 -39.94 0.87
N LEU A 44 -6.26 -39.59 -0.27
CA LEU A 44 -5.59 -38.89 -1.36
C LEU A 44 -5.13 -37.49 -0.92
N ALA A 45 -6.00 -36.71 -0.29
CA ALA A 45 -5.68 -35.37 0.20
C ALA A 45 -4.55 -35.40 1.23
N LEU A 46 -4.57 -36.38 2.14
CA LEU A 46 -3.53 -36.56 3.14
C LEU A 46 -2.18 -36.96 2.51
N LYS A 47 -2.19 -37.81 1.47
CA LYS A 47 -0.98 -38.12 0.69
C LYS A 47 -0.43 -36.91 -0.05
N ILE A 48 -1.30 -36.10 -0.66
CA ILE A 48 -0.90 -34.86 -1.33
C ILE A 48 -0.28 -33.90 -0.31
N ALA A 49 -0.92 -33.70 0.84
CA ALA A 49 -0.40 -32.85 1.91
C ALA A 49 0.94 -33.35 2.46
N PHE A 50 1.09 -34.66 2.64
CA PHE A 50 2.34 -35.27 3.08
C PHE A 50 3.45 -35.07 2.06
N TYR A 51 3.19 -35.36 0.77
CA TYR A 51 4.17 -35.18 -0.30
C TYR A 51 4.59 -33.72 -0.44
N TYR A 52 3.62 -32.79 -0.37
CA TYR A 52 3.90 -31.36 -0.33
C TYR A 52 4.81 -30.99 0.85
N GLY A 53 4.53 -31.53 2.05
CA GLY A 53 5.37 -31.33 3.23
C GLY A 53 6.81 -31.82 3.04
N VAL A 54 6.99 -33.02 2.46
CA VAL A 54 8.32 -33.59 2.17
C VAL A 54 9.07 -32.76 1.14
N VAL A 55 8.43 -32.41 0.02
CA VAL A 55 9.04 -31.56 -1.02
C VAL A 55 9.43 -30.20 -0.46
N LYS A 56 8.54 -29.58 0.34
CA LYS A 56 8.82 -28.32 1.02
C LYS A 56 10.03 -28.43 1.94
N GLN A 57 10.11 -29.46 2.77
CA GLN A 57 11.23 -29.67 3.70
C GLN A 57 12.55 -29.86 2.94
N PHE A 58 12.55 -30.70 1.90
CA PHE A 58 13.71 -30.92 1.04
C PHE A 58 14.18 -29.63 0.36
N ALA A 59 13.25 -28.82 -0.15
CA ALA A 59 13.55 -27.52 -0.75
C ALA A 59 14.18 -26.56 0.27
N ILE A 60 13.65 -26.51 1.50
CA ILE A 60 14.21 -25.68 2.59
C ILE A 60 15.64 -26.14 2.94
N GLU A 61 15.86 -27.45 3.08
CA GLU A 61 17.19 -28.01 3.42
C GLU A 61 18.20 -27.76 2.30
N THR A 62 17.80 -27.94 1.04
CA THR A 62 18.66 -27.68 -0.12
C THR A 62 19.00 -26.19 -0.21
N TYR A 63 18.01 -25.31 -0.05
CA TYR A 63 18.21 -23.87 -0.03
C TYR A 63 19.16 -23.44 1.09
N THR A 64 18.92 -23.89 2.33
CA THR A 64 19.74 -23.52 3.48
C THR A 64 21.17 -24.05 3.39
N THR A 65 21.39 -25.19 2.73
CA THR A 65 22.72 -25.82 2.60
C THR A 65 23.52 -25.25 1.44
N HIS A 66 22.87 -24.91 0.32
CA HIS A 66 23.56 -24.60 -0.93
C HIS A 66 23.42 -23.14 -1.39
N CYS A 67 22.42 -22.40 -0.89
CA CYS A 67 22.25 -20.99 -1.25
C CYS A 67 22.95 -20.10 -0.23
N LYS A 68 23.94 -19.33 -0.69
CA LYS A 68 24.55 -18.27 0.12
C LYS A 68 23.52 -17.16 0.31
N LYS A 69 23.37 -16.70 1.55
CA LYS A 69 22.50 -15.56 1.87
C LYS A 69 22.85 -14.36 0.98
N GLY A 70 21.89 -13.88 0.19
CA GLY A 70 22.07 -12.78 -0.77
C GLY A 70 22.59 -13.19 -2.15
N GLY A 71 22.59 -14.48 -2.49
CA GLY A 71 22.85 -14.96 -3.85
C GLY A 71 21.66 -14.77 -4.80
N LEU A 72 21.85 -15.05 -6.10
CA LEU A 72 20.79 -14.95 -7.11
C LEU A 72 19.52 -15.74 -6.75
N VAL A 73 19.68 -16.91 -6.12
CA VAL A 73 18.57 -17.76 -5.71
C VAL A 73 17.72 -17.11 -4.62
N ASP A 74 18.35 -16.40 -3.68
CA ASP A 74 17.66 -15.67 -2.63
C ASP A 74 16.83 -14.52 -3.22
N VAL A 75 17.44 -13.75 -4.13
CA VAL A 75 16.77 -12.63 -4.81
C VAL A 75 15.57 -13.14 -5.63
N ALA A 76 15.75 -14.23 -6.39
CA ALA A 76 14.66 -14.86 -7.14
C ALA A 76 13.55 -15.38 -6.21
N SER A 77 13.92 -15.96 -5.06
CA SER A 77 12.96 -16.43 -4.06
C SER A 77 12.16 -15.26 -3.47
N GLU A 78 12.81 -14.16 -3.09
CA GLU A 78 12.16 -12.96 -2.55
C GLU A 78 11.22 -12.31 -3.57
N GLN A 79 11.65 -12.20 -4.83
CA GLN A 79 10.82 -11.69 -5.93
C GLN A 79 9.60 -12.58 -6.17
N PHE A 80 9.78 -13.90 -6.19
CA PHE A 80 8.66 -14.84 -6.34
C PHE A 80 7.68 -14.75 -5.16
N MET A 81 8.18 -14.67 -3.93
CA MET A 81 7.35 -14.49 -2.74
C MET A 81 6.58 -13.17 -2.79
N TYR A 82 7.20 -12.09 -3.27
CA TYR A 82 6.54 -10.82 -3.48
C TYR A 82 5.46 -10.91 -4.57
N PHE A 83 5.76 -11.53 -5.71
CA PHE A 83 4.79 -11.78 -6.77
C PHE A 83 3.56 -12.54 -6.26
N MET A 84 3.76 -13.59 -5.47
CA MET A 84 2.65 -14.33 -4.85
C MET A 84 1.81 -13.46 -3.91
N LYS A 85 2.44 -12.54 -3.16
CA LYS A 85 1.72 -11.54 -2.36
C LYS A 85 0.93 -10.58 -3.23
N CYS A 86 1.46 -10.12 -4.36
CA CYS A 86 0.74 -9.26 -5.31
C CYS A 86 -0.49 -9.97 -5.90
N VAL A 87 -0.35 -11.24 -6.29
CA VAL A 87 -1.48 -12.04 -6.78
C VAL A 87 -2.55 -12.19 -5.71
N HIS A 88 -2.16 -12.53 -4.47
CA HIS A 88 -3.08 -12.66 -3.35
C HIS A 88 -3.78 -11.33 -3.02
N ALA A 89 -3.03 -10.22 -3.02
CA ALA A 89 -3.54 -8.86 -2.84
C ALA A 89 -4.54 -8.46 -3.94
N GLY A 90 -4.25 -8.78 -5.20
CA GLY A 90 -5.16 -8.53 -6.32
C GLY A 90 -6.47 -9.33 -6.22
N ILE A 91 -6.40 -10.60 -5.83
CA ILE A 91 -7.60 -11.44 -5.64
C ILE A 91 -8.49 -10.89 -4.52
N LEU A 92 -7.89 -10.41 -3.44
CA LEU A 92 -8.59 -9.97 -2.23
C LEU A 92 -8.80 -8.46 -2.14
N SER A 93 -8.35 -7.71 -3.15
CA SER A 93 -8.50 -6.26 -3.27
C SER A 93 -7.96 -5.46 -2.07
N TYR A 94 -6.81 -5.87 -1.51
CA TYR A 94 -6.08 -5.08 -0.51
C TYR A 94 -4.75 -4.57 -1.09
N ARG A 95 -4.20 -3.50 -0.52
CA ARG A 95 -2.96 -2.86 -1.01
C ARG A 95 -1.69 -3.59 -0.54
N ILE A 96 -0.62 -3.47 -1.32
CA ILE A 96 0.70 -4.02 -0.98
C ILE A 96 1.76 -2.92 -1.15
N GLU A 97 2.75 -2.90 -0.25
CA GLU A 97 3.86 -1.96 -0.32
C GLU A 97 4.81 -2.35 -1.46
N PRO A 98 5.55 -1.40 -2.04
CA PRO A 98 6.58 -1.71 -3.03
C PRO A 98 7.62 -2.71 -2.49
N PHE A 99 8.21 -3.46 -3.42
CA PHE A 99 9.23 -4.48 -3.10
C PHE A 99 10.52 -3.84 -2.57
N GLU A 100 10.81 -2.63 -3.03
CA GLU A 100 12.03 -1.91 -2.73
C GLU A 100 12.23 -1.70 -1.22
N PRO A 101 13.48 -1.81 -0.73
CA PRO A 101 13.79 -1.66 0.69
C PRO A 101 13.60 -0.22 1.19
N GLU A 102 13.67 0.75 0.29
CA GLU A 102 13.57 2.18 0.57
C GLU A 102 12.58 2.86 -0.37
N TRP A 103 11.63 3.59 0.22
CA TRP A 103 10.64 4.38 -0.53
C TRP A 103 10.05 5.46 0.37
N ILE A 104 9.47 6.47 -0.26
CA ILE A 104 8.60 7.45 0.38
C ILE A 104 7.20 7.29 -0.20
N SER A 105 6.17 7.36 0.64
CA SER A 105 4.79 7.43 0.20
C SER A 105 4.08 8.62 0.80
N VAL A 106 3.20 9.20 0.00
CA VAL A 106 2.26 10.22 0.43
C VAL A 106 0.88 9.60 0.38
N SER A 107 0.31 9.36 1.56
CA SER A 107 -1.06 8.88 1.73
C SER A 107 -1.94 10.07 2.05
N CYS A 108 -3.12 10.17 1.46
CA CYS A 108 -4.09 11.22 1.77
C CYS A 108 -5.50 10.64 1.86
N ILE A 109 -6.27 11.16 2.81
CA ILE A 109 -7.73 10.99 2.84
C ILE A 109 -8.39 12.29 2.41
N PHE A 110 -9.45 12.15 1.62
CA PHE A 110 -10.21 13.27 1.11
C PHE A 110 -11.69 12.92 1.05
N GLN A 111 -12.52 13.96 1.11
CA GLN A 111 -13.96 13.84 1.05
C GLN A 111 -14.50 14.71 -0.08
N THR A 112 -15.14 14.07 -1.06
CA THR A 112 -15.81 14.82 -2.13
C THR A 112 -17.15 15.39 -1.64
N GLU A 113 -17.72 16.37 -2.35
CA GLU A 113 -19.02 16.94 -1.98
C GLU A 113 -20.15 15.90 -1.96
N LEU A 114 -20.09 14.89 -2.84
CA LEU A 114 -21.03 13.77 -2.85
C LEU A 114 -20.86 12.89 -1.60
N ASP A 115 -19.62 12.70 -1.17
CA ASP A 115 -19.27 11.86 -0.02
C ASP A 115 -19.66 12.48 1.33
N LYS A 116 -19.75 13.82 1.42
CA LYS A 116 -20.21 14.50 2.65
C LYS A 116 -21.57 14.01 3.14
N SER A 117 -22.46 13.64 2.21
CA SER A 117 -23.78 13.10 2.53
C SER A 117 -23.75 11.67 3.08
N THR A 118 -22.71 10.91 2.73
CA THR A 118 -22.54 9.50 3.12
C THR A 118 -21.46 9.30 4.19
N LEU A 119 -20.78 10.37 4.61
CA LEU A 119 -19.62 10.36 5.50
C LEU A 119 -18.48 9.45 5.03
N ASN A 120 -18.44 9.16 3.73
CA ASN A 120 -17.38 8.34 3.15
C ASN A 120 -16.11 9.17 2.97
N TYR A 121 -14.96 8.50 3.12
CA TYR A 121 -13.65 9.08 2.84
C TYR A 121 -12.93 8.22 1.83
N SER A 122 -12.47 8.87 0.77
CA SER A 122 -11.62 8.24 -0.24
C SER A 122 -10.17 8.24 0.25
N PHE A 123 -9.42 7.20 -0.14
CA PHE A 123 -8.01 7.05 0.21
C PHE A 123 -7.17 6.94 -1.06
N ASN A 124 -6.13 7.76 -1.15
CA ASN A 124 -5.12 7.63 -2.17
C ASN A 124 -3.73 7.54 -1.54
N GLU A 125 -2.87 6.75 -2.16
CA GLU A 125 -1.47 6.61 -1.75
C GLU A 125 -0.60 6.51 -3.00
N ASN A 126 0.40 7.37 -3.07
CA ASN A 126 1.39 7.40 -4.13
C ASN A 126 2.75 7.04 -3.55
N TYR A 127 3.50 6.21 -4.27
CA TYR A 127 4.81 5.73 -3.90
C TYR A 127 5.87 6.32 -4.81
N GLU A 128 6.99 6.69 -4.20
CA GLU A 128 8.14 7.26 -4.88
C GLU A 128 9.40 6.55 -4.39
N GLN A 129 10.20 6.09 -5.34
CA GLN A 129 11.46 5.44 -5.02
C GLN A 129 12.45 6.48 -4.52
N CYS A 130 13.11 6.19 -3.39
CA CYS A 130 14.27 6.97 -3.00
C CYS A 130 15.39 6.71 -4.02
N PRO A 131 16.03 7.74 -4.59
CA PRO A 131 17.14 7.52 -5.50
C PRO A 131 18.21 6.69 -4.78
N ALA A 132 18.61 5.57 -5.36
CA ALA A 132 19.66 4.72 -4.79
C ALA A 132 21.00 5.45 -4.88
N PHE A 133 21.41 6.08 -3.79
CA PHE A 133 22.76 6.64 -3.67
C PHE A 133 23.69 5.55 -3.11
N GLY A 134 24.80 5.27 -3.80
CA GLY A 134 25.78 4.26 -3.39
C GLY A 134 26.42 4.55 -2.02
N GLU A 135 26.70 3.48 -1.26
CA GLU A 135 27.31 3.30 0.07
C GLU A 135 27.38 4.42 1.13
N GLU A 136 27.12 3.98 2.38
CA GLU A 136 26.99 4.71 3.64
C GLU A 136 28.06 5.80 3.84
N SER A 137 27.70 7.03 3.48
CA SER A 137 28.39 8.23 3.93
C SER A 137 27.41 9.14 4.66
N SER A 138 27.90 10.01 5.54
CA SER A 138 27.09 11.04 6.20
C SER A 138 26.30 11.90 5.21
N ILE A 139 26.78 12.00 3.96
CA ILE A 139 26.15 12.68 2.83
C ILE A 139 24.80 12.03 2.42
N GLN A 140 24.61 10.72 2.62
CA GLN A 140 23.36 10.03 2.29
C GLN A 140 22.21 10.34 3.25
N THR A 141 22.51 10.56 4.53
CA THR A 141 21.46 10.88 5.51
C THR A 141 20.85 12.25 5.20
N ASP A 142 21.71 13.17 4.74
CA ASP A 142 21.31 14.50 4.28
C ASP A 142 20.46 14.44 3.00
N SER A 143 20.79 13.56 2.04
CA SER A 143 19.97 13.41 0.82
C SER A 143 18.58 12.83 1.10
N ARG A 144 18.47 11.80 1.96
CA ARG A 144 17.16 11.23 2.34
C ARG A 144 16.30 12.23 3.10
N LEU A 145 16.89 12.94 4.07
CA LEU A 145 16.20 13.99 4.80
C LEU A 145 15.71 15.09 3.86
N LYS A 146 16.54 15.48 2.88
CA LYS A 146 16.17 16.48 1.87
C LYS A 146 14.99 16.01 1.02
N SER A 147 15.01 14.77 0.52
CA SER A 147 13.90 14.19 -0.24
C SER A 147 12.62 14.12 0.59
N PHE A 148 12.70 13.63 1.83
CA PHE A 148 11.57 13.58 2.75
C PHE A 148 10.98 14.97 3.00
N THR A 149 11.84 15.94 3.28
CA THR A 149 11.46 17.34 3.56
C THR A 149 10.86 18.01 2.33
N GLN A 150 11.37 17.73 1.14
CA GLN A 150 10.79 18.20 -0.11
C GLN A 150 9.37 17.67 -0.27
N TRP A 151 9.16 16.35 -0.14
CA TRP A 151 7.82 15.75 -0.19
C TRP A 151 6.88 16.32 0.87
N PHE A 152 7.39 16.59 2.07
CA PHE A 152 6.65 17.24 3.15
C PHE A 152 6.13 18.62 2.76
N TYR A 153 7.01 19.52 2.31
CA TYR A 153 6.58 20.88 1.96
C TYR A 153 5.74 20.93 0.68
N THR A 154 6.02 20.06 -0.30
CA THR A 154 5.15 19.93 -1.48
C THR A 154 3.75 19.47 -1.09
N THR A 155 3.63 18.43 -0.26
CA THR A 155 2.34 17.95 0.23
C THR A 155 1.61 19.02 1.04
N GLN A 156 2.32 19.72 1.92
CA GLN A 156 1.76 20.81 2.72
C GLN A 156 1.23 21.94 1.83
N HIS A 157 1.95 22.29 0.77
CA HIS A 157 1.53 23.31 -0.19
C HIS A 157 0.24 22.89 -0.93
N VAL A 158 0.15 21.64 -1.39
CA VAL A 158 -1.05 21.09 -2.02
C VAL A 158 -2.22 21.10 -1.05
N MET A 159 -2.02 20.67 0.20
CA MET A 159 -3.07 20.73 1.22
C MET A 159 -3.60 22.15 1.46
N LYS A 160 -2.74 23.17 1.46
CA LYS A 160 -3.16 24.57 1.61
C LYS A 160 -4.05 25.05 0.45
N GLN A 161 -3.87 24.50 -0.74
CA GLN A 161 -4.65 24.86 -1.92
C GLN A 161 -5.95 24.06 -2.03
N GLU A 162 -5.90 22.78 -1.70
CA GLU A 162 -7.00 21.83 -1.90
C GLU A 162 -7.79 21.56 -0.62
N LYS A 163 -8.93 22.24 -0.47
CA LYS A 163 -9.83 22.11 0.70
C LYS A 163 -10.51 20.73 0.81
N ILE A 164 -10.41 19.89 -0.22
CA ILE A 164 -10.98 18.54 -0.21
C ILE A 164 -10.10 17.55 0.57
N LEU A 165 -8.82 17.87 0.78
CA LEU A 165 -7.88 17.06 1.53
C LEU A 165 -8.09 17.27 3.03
N GLU A 166 -8.33 16.20 3.75
CA GLU A 166 -8.64 16.23 5.19
C GLU A 166 -7.39 15.97 6.03
N GLU A 167 -6.57 15.00 5.61
CA GLU A 167 -5.26 14.74 6.19
C GLU A 167 -4.36 14.04 5.17
N CYS A 168 -3.09 14.44 5.11
CA CYS A 168 -2.05 13.66 4.45
C CYS A 168 -1.03 13.14 5.48
N LEU A 169 -0.48 11.97 5.18
CA LEU A 169 0.55 11.29 5.95
C LEU A 169 1.70 10.98 5.01
N ILE A 170 2.90 11.43 5.39
CA ILE A 170 4.12 11.02 4.72
C ILE A 170 4.72 9.87 5.48
N THR A 171 4.98 8.79 4.75
CA THR A 171 5.63 7.61 5.27
C THR A 171 6.90 7.35 4.51
N MET A 172 7.99 7.11 5.23
CA MET A 172 9.24 6.68 4.61
C MET A 172 9.66 5.34 5.20
N LYS A 173 9.98 4.39 4.33
CA LYS A 173 10.69 3.17 4.70
C LYS A 173 12.16 3.36 4.40
N ASN A 174 13.00 3.18 5.42
CA ASN A 174 14.45 3.25 5.29
C ASN A 174 15.09 2.17 6.16
N ASN A 175 15.87 1.26 5.57
CA ASN A 175 16.50 0.15 6.29
C ASN A 175 15.51 -0.62 7.19
N ASN A 176 14.34 -0.94 6.65
CA ASN A 176 13.23 -1.60 7.33
C ASN A 176 12.62 -0.82 8.50
N LYS A 177 13.01 0.45 8.70
CA LYS A 177 12.39 1.38 9.66
C LYS A 177 11.34 2.22 8.97
N TYR A 178 10.24 2.48 9.68
CA TYR A 178 9.14 3.28 9.18
C TYR A 178 9.09 4.61 9.92
N ILE A 179 9.18 5.69 9.17
CA ILE A 179 9.04 7.06 9.68
C ILE A 179 7.69 7.59 9.22
N TYR A 180 6.88 8.06 10.17
CA TYR A 180 5.55 8.59 9.92
C TYR A 180 5.49 10.04 10.36
N LYS A 181 5.08 10.92 9.45
CA LYS A 181 4.87 12.34 9.73
C LYS A 181 3.55 12.77 9.12
N ILE A 182 2.65 13.25 9.97
CA ILE A 182 1.40 13.86 9.53
C ILE A 182 1.76 15.19 8.88
N CYS A 183 1.17 15.46 7.73
CA CYS A 183 1.25 16.75 7.08
C CYS A 183 -0.04 17.51 7.38
N THR A 184 0.09 18.65 8.04
CA THR A 184 -1.00 19.61 8.30
C THR A 184 -0.63 20.95 7.68
N HIS A 185 -1.55 21.91 7.65
CA HIS A 185 -1.29 23.22 7.05
C HIS A 185 -0.12 23.98 7.73
N GLU A 186 0.15 23.74 9.01
CA GLU A 186 1.03 24.63 9.79
C GLU A 186 2.17 23.94 10.52
N ASN A 187 2.25 22.60 10.48
CA ASN A 187 3.30 21.90 11.21
C ASN A 187 4.66 21.88 10.48
N GLU A 188 5.73 21.81 11.28
CA GLU A 188 7.11 21.70 10.78
C GLU A 188 7.50 20.25 10.47
N CYS A 189 8.37 20.11 9.46
CA CYS A 189 9.05 18.85 9.17
C CYS A 189 10.10 18.51 10.23
N PHE A 190 10.61 17.27 10.21
CA PHE A 190 11.76 16.90 11.00
C PHE A 190 13.01 17.70 10.59
N LYS A 191 13.80 18.11 11.59
CA LYS A 191 15.14 18.68 11.38
C LYS A 191 16.19 17.60 11.13
N GLU A 192 15.95 16.41 11.66
CA GLU A 192 16.79 15.22 11.50
C GLU A 192 15.88 13.99 11.41
N LEU A 193 16.24 13.00 10.59
CA LEU A 193 15.44 11.79 10.46
C LEU A 193 15.46 10.97 11.76
N PRO A 194 14.30 10.54 12.28
CA PRO A 194 14.23 9.64 13.42
C PRO A 194 15.07 8.37 13.21
N ASN A 195 15.97 8.10 14.15
CA ASN A 195 16.82 6.90 14.10
C ASN A 195 16.79 6.10 15.41
N GLU A 196 16.34 6.71 16.50
CA GLU A 196 16.22 6.10 17.82
C GLU A 196 14.86 5.41 17.99
N PHE A 197 14.85 4.19 18.54
CA PHE A 197 13.63 3.47 18.90
C PHE A 197 13.07 3.96 20.24
N SER A 198 11.76 4.19 20.27
CA SER A 198 10.99 4.37 21.49
C SER A 198 10.97 3.07 22.30
N LYS A 199 10.95 3.19 23.64
CA LYS A 199 10.72 2.06 24.54
C LYS A 199 9.23 1.78 24.77
N ILE A 200 8.35 2.67 24.33
CA ILE A 200 6.90 2.46 24.39
C ILE A 200 6.51 1.31 23.47
N LYS A 201 5.53 0.53 23.94
CA LYS A 201 4.87 -0.50 23.14
C LYS A 201 3.38 -0.44 23.42
N PHE A 202 2.58 -0.66 22.39
CA PHE A 202 1.16 -0.89 22.55
C PHE A 202 0.94 -2.40 22.49
N LEU A 203 0.31 -2.93 23.53
CA LEU A 203 0.00 -4.36 23.63
C LEU A 203 -1.16 -4.73 22.72
N ASN A 204 -2.14 -3.82 22.58
CA ASN A 204 -3.29 -4.01 21.73
C ASN A 204 -3.80 -2.64 21.24
N ILE A 205 -4.23 -2.61 19.98
CA ILE A 205 -4.88 -1.44 19.35
C ILE A 205 -6.09 -1.99 18.61
N GLU A 206 -7.28 -1.67 19.09
CA GLU A 206 -8.53 -2.13 18.51
C GLU A 206 -9.24 -0.97 17.83
N TYR A 207 -9.43 -1.08 16.52
CA TYR A 207 -10.30 -0.21 15.76
C TYR A 207 -11.76 -0.64 15.93
N ILE A 208 -12.60 0.32 16.31
CA ILE A 208 -14.04 0.13 16.51
C ILE A 208 -14.78 1.19 15.68
N HIS A 209 -15.69 0.72 14.84
CA HIS A 209 -16.58 1.58 14.05
C HIS A 209 -18.04 1.23 14.38
N PRO A 210 -18.94 2.22 14.52
CA PRO A 210 -20.34 1.97 14.91
C PRO A 210 -21.08 0.98 14.01
N GLU A 211 -20.77 0.99 12.71
CA GLU A 211 -21.39 0.09 11.73
C GLU A 211 -20.73 -1.31 11.64
N ASN A 212 -19.57 -1.50 12.26
CA ASN A 212 -18.87 -2.78 12.22
C ASN A 212 -19.35 -3.69 13.36
N GLN A 213 -19.67 -4.95 13.03
CA GLN A 213 -20.09 -5.95 14.03
C GLN A 213 -18.97 -6.40 14.97
N SER A 214 -17.71 -6.21 14.57
CA SER A 214 -16.52 -6.65 15.33
C SER A 214 -15.43 -5.58 15.28
N SER A 215 -14.62 -5.52 16.34
CA SER A 215 -13.39 -4.73 16.35
C SER A 215 -12.34 -5.36 15.43
N ILE A 216 -11.36 -4.56 15.03
CA ILE A 216 -10.22 -4.98 14.22
C ILE A 216 -8.95 -4.67 15.00
N THR A 217 -8.11 -5.67 15.19
CA THR A 217 -6.80 -5.45 15.82
C THR A 217 -5.81 -4.89 14.81
N ILE A 218 -5.32 -3.68 15.06
CA ILE A 218 -4.22 -3.07 14.32
C ILE A 218 -2.91 -3.54 14.95
N GLN A 219 -2.06 -4.17 14.14
CA GLN A 219 -0.72 -4.59 14.56
C GLN A 219 0.30 -3.59 14.02
N LEU A 220 1.07 -2.98 14.92
CA LEU A 220 2.17 -2.10 14.55
C LEU A 220 3.46 -2.92 14.40
N ASP A 221 4.19 -2.66 13.32
CA ASP A 221 5.52 -3.23 13.15
C ASP A 221 6.47 -2.67 14.22
N ARG A 222 7.38 -3.51 14.71
CA ARG A 222 8.38 -3.09 15.70
C ARG A 222 9.20 -1.90 15.20
N ASN A 223 9.42 -1.82 13.90
CA ASN A 223 10.23 -0.80 13.26
C ASN A 223 9.49 0.53 13.04
N SER A 224 8.20 0.59 13.40
CA SER A 224 7.38 1.80 13.44
C SER A 224 7.51 2.56 14.76
N TYR A 225 8.13 1.97 15.79
CA TYR A 225 8.30 2.59 17.11
C TYR A 225 9.54 3.50 17.16
N LEU A 226 9.66 4.48 16.27
CA LEU A 226 10.73 5.48 16.31
C LEU A 226 10.32 6.72 17.10
N VAL A 227 11.29 7.33 17.80
CA VAL A 227 11.09 8.59 18.52
C VAL A 227 10.77 9.71 17.53
N GLY A 228 9.68 10.43 17.76
CA GLY A 228 9.18 11.48 16.89
C GLY A 228 8.15 11.01 15.87
N ASN A 229 7.92 9.70 15.71
CA ASN A 229 6.87 9.21 14.80
C ASN A 229 5.49 9.64 15.26
N GLU A 230 4.69 10.07 14.29
CA GLU A 230 3.29 10.45 14.45
C GLU A 230 2.42 9.31 13.89
N ILE A 231 1.76 8.57 14.77
CA ILE A 231 1.03 7.34 14.44
C ILE A 231 -0.43 7.42 14.88
N LEU A 232 -1.23 6.49 14.36
CA LEU A 232 -2.66 6.35 14.68
C LEU A 232 -3.52 7.58 14.36
N SER A 233 -3.05 8.43 13.45
CA SER A 233 -3.87 9.45 12.81
C SER A 233 -4.94 8.80 11.90
N PRO A 234 -5.99 9.52 11.49
CA PRO A 234 -6.97 9.05 10.50
C PRO A 234 -6.37 8.43 9.25
N THR A 235 -5.43 9.09 8.59
CA THR A 235 -4.80 8.59 7.37
C THR A 235 -3.93 7.37 7.67
N PHE A 236 -3.27 7.33 8.83
CA PHE A 236 -2.53 6.15 9.29
C PHE A 236 -3.45 4.94 9.49
N VAL A 237 -4.59 5.14 10.16
CA VAL A 237 -5.59 4.10 10.42
C VAL A 237 -6.21 3.63 9.11
N LYS A 238 -6.65 4.55 8.25
CA LYS A 238 -7.20 4.23 6.94
C LYS A 238 -6.20 3.43 6.11
N ARG A 239 -4.94 3.87 6.06
CA ARG A 239 -3.87 3.11 5.42
C ARG A 239 -3.79 1.69 5.99
N HIS A 240 -3.76 1.50 7.30
CA HIS A 240 -3.71 0.14 7.86
C HIS A 240 -4.91 -0.73 7.44
N LEU A 241 -6.11 -0.16 7.39
CA LEU A 241 -7.31 -0.88 6.95
C LEU A 241 -7.24 -1.30 5.47
N GLU A 242 -6.69 -0.45 4.60
CA GLU A 242 -6.52 -0.74 3.16
C GLU A 242 -5.51 -1.87 2.88
N TYR A 243 -4.61 -2.15 3.83
CA TYR A 243 -3.61 -3.23 3.73
C TYR A 243 -4.08 -4.51 4.41
N MET A 244 -5.27 -4.50 5.03
CA MET A 244 -5.87 -5.68 5.62
C MET A 244 -6.82 -6.34 4.61
N ASN A 245 -6.88 -7.67 4.64
CA ASN A 245 -7.84 -8.47 3.88
C ASN A 245 -9.27 -8.40 4.47
N SER A 246 -9.72 -7.22 4.88
CA SER A 246 -11.07 -7.05 5.44
C SER A 246 -11.68 -5.77 4.93
N SER A 247 -12.75 -5.87 4.14
CA SER A 247 -13.56 -4.72 3.74
C SER A 247 -14.26 -4.15 4.97
N LYS A 248 -13.95 -2.91 5.33
CA LYS A 248 -14.43 -2.29 6.56
C LYS A 248 -14.73 -0.82 6.34
N ASN A 249 -15.81 -0.38 6.97
CA ASN A 249 -16.25 0.99 6.91
C ASN A 249 -15.25 1.88 7.66
N PHE A 250 -14.98 3.04 7.09
CA PHE A 250 -14.13 4.06 7.66
C PHE A 250 -14.80 5.42 7.48
N ASP A 251 -15.05 6.06 8.61
CA ASP A 251 -15.44 7.46 8.73
C ASP A 251 -14.79 8.06 9.98
N MET A 252 -14.98 9.35 10.25
CA MET A 252 -14.36 10.00 11.42
C MET A 252 -15.06 9.68 12.76
N THR A 253 -16.04 8.78 12.79
CA THR A 253 -16.76 8.37 14.02
C THR A 253 -16.11 7.18 14.72
N TYR A 254 -15.07 6.59 14.13
CA TYR A 254 -14.33 5.50 14.76
C TYR A 254 -13.67 5.92 16.08
N VAL A 255 -13.43 4.91 16.93
CA VAL A 255 -12.64 5.03 18.15
C VAL A 255 -11.60 3.91 18.17
N LEU A 256 -10.38 4.23 18.57
CA LEU A 256 -9.36 3.21 18.88
C LEU A 256 -9.35 2.94 20.38
N LYS A 257 -9.43 1.68 20.77
CA LYS A 257 -9.14 1.23 22.14
C LYS A 257 -7.71 0.73 22.21
N ILE A 258 -6.90 1.37 23.03
CA ILE A 258 -5.46 1.12 23.10
C ILE A 258 -5.10 0.64 24.50
N MET A 259 -4.31 -0.43 24.56
CA MET A 259 -3.67 -0.90 25.77
C MET A 259 -2.15 -0.69 25.64
N ASP A 260 -1.57 0.11 26.52
CA ASP A 260 -0.12 0.36 26.53
C ASP A 260 0.67 -0.73 27.28
N ASN A 261 1.99 -0.63 27.27
CA ASN A 261 2.91 -1.55 27.96
C ASN A 261 2.81 -1.50 29.49
N ASN A 262 2.15 -0.48 30.05
CA ASN A 262 1.86 -0.35 31.47
C ASN A 262 0.45 -0.85 31.82
N LEU A 263 -0.24 -1.51 30.88
CA LEU A 263 -1.62 -2.01 31.02
C LEU A 263 -2.67 -0.91 31.21
N ASN A 264 -2.34 0.34 30.89
CA ASN A 264 -3.32 1.41 30.88
C ASN A 264 -4.17 1.27 29.61
N ASN A 265 -5.48 1.39 29.79
CA ASN A 265 -6.43 1.43 28.68
C ASN A 265 -6.91 2.85 28.47
N PHE A 266 -6.88 3.32 27.24
CA PHE A 266 -7.42 4.62 26.86
C PHE A 266 -8.04 4.53 25.47
N GLU A 267 -8.85 5.54 25.17
CA GLU A 267 -9.52 5.67 23.88
C GLU A 267 -8.91 6.84 23.11
N LEU A 268 -8.67 6.64 21.81
CA LEU A 268 -8.20 7.67 20.89
C LEU A 268 -9.29 7.93 19.85
N LYS A 269 -9.70 9.18 19.71
CA LYS A 269 -10.69 9.60 18.70
C LYS A 269 -10.01 9.99 17.39
N SER A 270 -10.78 10.07 16.32
CA SER A 270 -10.29 10.42 14.96
C SER A 270 -9.57 11.77 14.86
N HIS A 271 -9.87 12.74 15.71
CA HIS A 271 -9.19 14.03 15.72
C HIS A 271 -7.93 14.05 16.61
N GLU A 272 -7.52 12.89 17.11
CA GLU A 272 -6.36 12.70 17.96
C GLU A 272 -5.36 11.73 17.30
N TYR A 273 -4.08 11.89 17.64
CA TYR A 273 -3.02 10.99 17.19
C TYR A 273 -1.95 10.88 18.26
N ILE A 274 -1.02 9.93 18.09
CA ILE A 274 0.05 9.68 19.05
C ILE A 274 1.38 10.13 18.47
N VAL A 275 2.15 10.89 19.26
CA VAL A 275 3.57 11.16 19.01
C VAL A 275 4.40 10.33 19.96
N LEU A 276 5.29 9.51 19.42
CA LEU A 276 6.19 8.68 20.22
C LEU A 276 7.37 9.49 20.75
N ASP A 277 7.64 9.40 22.05
CA ASP A 277 8.88 9.86 22.66
C ASP A 277 9.73 8.64 23.09
N LYS A 278 10.90 8.86 23.65
CA LYS A 278 11.85 7.80 24.05
C LYS A 278 11.28 6.85 25.11
N MET A 279 10.56 7.38 26.09
CA MET A 279 10.04 6.62 27.24
C MET A 279 8.53 6.82 27.46
N GLU A 280 7.92 7.75 26.75
CA GLU A 280 6.52 8.15 26.88
C GLU A 280 5.92 8.40 25.50
N TYR A 281 4.63 8.69 25.46
CA TYR A 281 3.94 9.10 24.24
C TYR A 281 3.01 10.27 24.57
N LYS A 282 2.75 11.11 23.57
CA LYS A 282 1.86 12.27 23.69
C LYS A 282 0.65 12.05 22.81
N VAL A 283 -0.54 12.21 23.39
CA VAL A 283 -1.79 12.27 22.62
C VAL A 283 -1.98 13.72 22.20
N VAL A 284 -1.97 13.98 20.89
CA VAL A 284 -2.13 15.32 20.32
C VAL A 284 -3.51 15.44 19.70
N ASN A 285 -4.20 16.53 20.02
CA ASN A 285 -5.54 16.83 19.52
C ASN A 285 -5.43 17.91 18.44
N LYS A 286 -5.87 17.60 17.22
CA LYS A 286 -5.77 18.52 16.07
C LYS A 286 -6.62 19.78 16.24
N ASN A 287 -7.81 19.64 16.81
CA ASN A 287 -8.77 20.75 16.93
C ASN A 287 -8.33 21.80 17.97
N LYS A 288 -7.32 21.50 18.79
CA LYS A 288 -6.73 22.43 19.76
C LYS A 288 -5.45 23.09 19.25
N LEU A 289 -5.01 22.75 18.04
CA LEU A 289 -3.80 23.33 17.46
C LEU A 289 -4.02 24.77 16.98
N ASP A 290 -5.27 25.14 16.68
CA ASP A 290 -5.69 26.49 16.25
C ASP A 290 -5.69 27.55 17.38
N ASP A 291 -5.43 27.17 18.64
CA ASP A 291 -5.48 28.07 19.82
C ASP A 291 -4.10 28.52 20.34
N TRP A 292 -3.01 28.27 19.61
CA TRP A 292 -1.69 28.80 19.97
C TRP A 292 -1.53 30.28 19.57
N VAL A 293 -2.24 31.16 20.27
CA VAL A 293 -1.82 32.55 20.42
C VAL A 293 -0.59 32.56 21.32
N GLU A 294 0.54 33.05 20.81
CA GLU A 294 1.78 33.28 21.54
C GLU A 294 1.52 34.07 22.83
N LEU A 295 1.45 33.38 23.97
CA LEU A 295 1.71 34.01 25.27
C LEU A 295 3.22 33.95 25.51
N SER A 296 3.96 34.75 24.75
CA SER A 296 5.30 35.17 25.13
C SER A 296 5.27 36.62 25.62
N SER A 297 5.48 36.76 26.93
CA SER A 297 6.04 37.93 27.62
C SER A 297 5.27 39.26 27.56
N GLN A 298 4.42 39.48 28.55
CA GLN A 298 4.33 40.75 29.27
C GLN A 298 4.12 40.47 30.76
N ASP A 299 5.23 40.25 31.47
CA ASP A 299 5.30 40.53 32.90
C ASP A 299 5.65 42.01 33.02
N GLY A 300 4.61 42.82 33.17
CA GLY A 300 4.67 44.26 33.30
C GLY A 300 3.57 44.66 34.26
N THR A 301 3.97 44.81 35.52
CA THR A 301 3.32 45.58 36.58
C THR A 301 2.48 46.74 36.03
N GLU A 302 1.19 46.81 36.39
CA GLU A 302 0.52 48.05 36.83
C GLU A 302 -0.92 47.78 37.31
N GLU A 303 -1.31 48.59 38.28
CA GLU A 303 -2.54 48.55 39.09
C GLU A 303 -3.83 48.86 38.29
N PRO A 304 -5.03 48.53 38.81
CA PRO A 304 -6.27 48.93 38.17
C PRO A 304 -6.65 50.35 38.59
N ASP A 305 -6.84 51.24 37.61
CA ASP A 305 -7.60 52.48 37.80
C ASP A 305 -8.87 52.42 36.92
N GLU A 306 -9.99 52.70 37.58
CA GLU A 306 -11.32 52.76 37.02
C GLU A 306 -11.50 54.07 36.27
N THR A 307 -11.95 54.05 35.00
CA THR A 307 -12.93 55.06 34.56
C THR A 307 -13.66 54.69 33.28
N GLU A 308 -14.99 54.80 33.37
CA GLU A 308 -15.97 54.80 32.29
C GLU A 308 -15.69 55.89 31.24
N LYS A 309 -16.07 55.61 29.97
CA LYS A 309 -17.02 56.47 29.23
C LYS A 309 -17.43 55.88 27.87
N GLU A 310 -18.74 55.80 27.69
CA GLU A 310 -19.44 55.76 26.41
C GLU A 310 -19.05 56.94 25.51
N THR A 311 -19.05 56.74 24.19
CA THR A 311 -19.82 57.61 23.27
C THR A 311 -19.92 57.01 21.86
N THR A 312 -21.16 56.98 21.39
CA THR A 312 -21.65 56.79 20.02
C THR A 312 -21.20 57.90 19.05
N ALA A 313 -20.95 57.57 17.78
CA ALA A 313 -21.34 58.41 16.64
C ALA A 313 -21.25 57.65 15.29
N GLU A 314 -22.38 57.57 14.59
CA GLU A 314 -22.50 57.39 13.15
C GLU A 314 -21.82 58.52 12.36
N VAL A 315 -21.32 58.24 11.14
CA VAL A 315 -21.36 59.05 9.89
C VAL A 315 -20.67 58.18 8.82
N ARG A 316 -21.38 57.59 7.84
CA ARG A 316 -21.89 58.11 6.53
C ARG A 316 -20.96 57.74 5.36
N ALA A 317 -21.64 57.30 4.29
CA ALA A 317 -21.14 56.87 2.99
C ALA A 317 -20.28 57.90 2.25
N ASP A 318 -19.36 57.43 1.38
CA ASP A 318 -19.53 57.51 -0.08
C ASP A 318 -18.36 56.90 -0.88
N MET A 319 -18.74 56.28 -2.00
CA MET A 319 -18.11 56.23 -3.33
C MET A 319 -16.61 55.94 -3.47
N ILE A 320 -16.28 54.78 -4.07
CA ILE A 320 -15.20 54.65 -5.09
C ILE A 320 -15.67 53.68 -6.20
N GLU A 321 -15.57 54.17 -7.44
CA GLU A 321 -15.86 53.50 -8.72
C GLU A 321 -14.88 52.35 -9.08
N PRO A 322 -15.24 51.46 -10.02
CA PRO A 322 -14.44 50.29 -10.37
C PRO A 322 -13.31 50.63 -11.36
N PHE A 323 -12.11 50.14 -11.08
CA PHE A 323 -11.01 50.12 -12.04
C PHE A 323 -11.16 48.92 -12.98
N SER A 324 -11.35 49.23 -14.26
CA SER A 324 -11.18 48.31 -15.39
C SER A 324 -9.69 48.18 -15.72
N GLU A 325 -9.15 46.97 -15.71
CA GLU A 325 -7.86 46.69 -16.34
C GLU A 325 -8.00 45.75 -17.54
N VAL A 326 -7.35 46.21 -18.59
CA VAL A 326 -7.22 45.73 -19.95
C VAL A 326 -6.48 44.39 -19.96
N ILE A 327 -7.09 43.37 -20.56
CA ILE A 327 -6.40 42.12 -20.91
C ILE A 327 -5.86 42.29 -22.34
N GLU A 328 -4.54 42.49 -22.47
CA GLU A 328 -3.83 42.36 -23.74
C GLU A 328 -3.60 40.88 -24.06
N ASN A 329 -4.12 40.47 -25.21
CA ASN A 329 -3.89 39.16 -25.81
C ASN A 329 -2.42 39.04 -26.26
N THR A 330 -1.71 38.02 -25.80
CA THR A 330 -0.50 37.53 -26.47
C THR A 330 -0.70 36.05 -26.80
N GLU A 331 -0.77 35.74 -28.09
CA GLU A 331 -0.79 34.38 -28.63
C GLU A 331 0.53 33.64 -28.31
N PRO A 332 0.51 32.35 -27.95
CA PRO A 332 1.72 31.55 -27.94
C PRO A 332 2.01 30.98 -29.33
N VAL A 333 3.24 31.21 -29.76
CA VAL A 333 3.90 30.60 -30.92
C VAL A 333 4.02 29.09 -30.70
N ILE A 334 3.43 28.30 -31.61
CA ILE A 334 3.60 26.86 -31.70
C ILE A 334 4.96 26.59 -32.36
N VAL A 335 5.88 25.97 -31.62
CA VAL A 335 7.11 25.38 -32.16
C VAL A 335 6.89 23.87 -32.22
N GLU A 336 6.66 23.35 -33.43
CA GLU A 336 6.70 21.92 -33.71
C GLU A 336 8.15 21.43 -33.62
N ASN A 337 8.47 20.59 -32.63
CA ASN A 337 9.62 19.71 -32.67
C ASN A 337 9.13 18.28 -32.87
N ARG A 338 9.31 17.75 -34.08
CA ARG A 338 9.32 16.32 -34.36
C ARG A 338 10.69 15.78 -33.95
N THR A 339 10.71 14.70 -33.19
CA THR A 339 11.92 13.91 -32.96
C THR A 339 11.52 12.45 -33.10
N ASP A 340 12.19 11.77 -34.01
CA ASP A 340 11.87 10.44 -34.52
C ASP A 340 12.16 9.37 -33.45
N GLU A 341 11.12 8.69 -32.96
CA GLU A 341 11.21 7.57 -31.99
C GLU A 341 11.61 6.23 -32.66
N GLU A 342 11.65 6.15 -33.99
CA GLU A 342 11.77 4.88 -34.72
C GLU A 342 13.21 4.33 -34.82
N THR A 343 14.23 5.08 -34.39
CA THR A 343 15.66 4.65 -34.49
C THR A 343 16.25 4.08 -33.21
N VAL A 344 15.53 4.15 -32.08
CA VAL A 344 16.02 3.66 -30.78
C VAL A 344 15.64 2.19 -30.56
N GLU A 345 14.47 1.73 -31.00
CA GLU A 345 14.05 0.32 -30.85
C GLU A 345 14.93 -0.65 -31.68
N GLU A 346 15.28 -0.30 -32.92
CA GLU A 346 16.07 -1.17 -33.79
C GLU A 346 17.52 -1.37 -33.28
N THR A 347 18.05 -0.38 -32.54
CA THR A 347 19.40 -0.47 -31.96
C THR A 347 19.42 -1.34 -30.69
N VAL A 348 18.30 -1.39 -29.95
CA VAL A 348 18.17 -2.19 -28.74
C VAL A 348 17.93 -3.66 -29.07
N GLU A 349 17.08 -3.98 -30.06
CA GLU A 349 16.83 -5.37 -30.47
C GLU A 349 18.10 -6.04 -31.00
N LYS A 350 18.89 -5.33 -31.81
CA LYS A 350 20.13 -5.87 -32.37
C LYS A 350 21.21 -6.16 -31.32
N THR A 351 21.26 -5.34 -30.27
CA THR A 351 22.21 -5.54 -29.15
C THR A 351 21.80 -6.75 -28.30
N ILE A 352 20.50 -7.02 -28.16
CA ILE A 352 20.00 -8.17 -27.40
C ILE A 352 20.26 -9.48 -28.15
N GLU A 353 20.06 -9.53 -29.48
CA GLU A 353 20.33 -10.74 -30.26
C GLU A 353 21.81 -11.15 -30.23
N GLU A 354 22.74 -10.20 -30.40
CA GLU A 354 24.18 -10.50 -30.34
C GLU A 354 24.61 -11.02 -28.96
N THR A 355 24.04 -10.46 -27.88
CA THR A 355 24.38 -10.88 -26.51
C THR A 355 23.83 -12.28 -26.18
N VAL A 356 22.62 -12.62 -26.65
CA VAL A 356 22.03 -13.94 -26.45
C VAL A 356 22.80 -15.02 -27.22
N GLN A 357 23.26 -14.70 -28.42
CA GLN A 357 24.00 -15.66 -29.25
C GLN A 357 25.37 -16.01 -28.64
N GLU A 358 26.08 -15.03 -28.08
CA GLU A 358 27.37 -15.26 -27.40
C GLU A 358 27.22 -16.13 -26.14
N ILE A 359 26.13 -15.97 -25.39
CA ILE A 359 25.85 -16.77 -24.19
C ILE A 359 25.53 -18.22 -24.56
N VAL A 360 24.76 -18.43 -25.63
CA VAL A 360 24.40 -19.78 -26.10
C VAL A 360 25.66 -20.53 -26.57
N GLU A 361 26.56 -19.90 -27.32
CA GLU A 361 27.81 -20.55 -27.76
C GLU A 361 28.70 -20.93 -26.58
N LYS A 362 28.89 -20.04 -25.59
CA LYS A 362 29.67 -20.36 -24.38
C LYS A 362 29.07 -21.51 -23.58
N THR A 363 27.75 -21.57 -23.47
CA THR A 363 27.07 -22.63 -22.71
C THR A 363 27.21 -23.99 -23.40
N VAL A 364 27.17 -24.03 -24.73
CA VAL A 364 27.36 -25.28 -25.49
C VAL A 364 28.80 -25.79 -25.36
N GLU A 365 29.80 -24.91 -25.45
CA GLU A 365 31.21 -25.29 -25.29
C GLU A 365 31.53 -25.83 -23.89
N GLU A 366 30.97 -25.24 -22.82
CA GLU A 366 31.15 -25.76 -21.46
C GLU A 366 30.48 -27.13 -21.27
N THR A 367 29.32 -27.35 -21.90
CA THR A 367 28.60 -28.64 -21.80
C THR A 367 29.33 -29.75 -22.55
N GLU A 368 29.96 -29.47 -23.69
CA GLU A 368 30.77 -30.47 -24.42
C GLU A 368 32.03 -30.85 -23.65
N GLN A 369 32.68 -29.91 -22.96
CA GLN A 369 33.87 -30.20 -22.13
C GLN A 369 33.56 -31.06 -20.89
N GLU A 370 32.36 -30.94 -20.31
CA GLU A 370 31.94 -31.80 -19.19
C GLU A 370 31.55 -33.21 -19.63
N THR A 371 31.22 -33.41 -20.92
CA THR A 371 30.79 -34.73 -21.43
C THR A 371 31.97 -35.59 -21.91
N GLU A 372 33.15 -35.00 -22.12
CA GLU A 372 34.38 -35.71 -22.52
C GLU A 372 35.34 -36.06 -21.36
N MET A 373 35.00 -35.68 -20.12
CA MET A 373 35.68 -36.10 -18.88
C MET A 373 34.97 -37.26 -18.20
#